data_AF-A0A2D8LJA7-F1
#
_entry.id   AF-A0A2D8LJA7-F1
#
_cell.length_a   1.000
_cell.length_b   1.000
_cell.length_c   1.000
_cell.angle_alpha   90.00
_cell.angle_beta   90.00
_cell.angle_gamma   90.00
#
_symmetry.space_group_name_H-M   'P 1'
#
loop_
_entity.id
_entity.type
_entity.pdbx_description
1 polymer ?
#
loop_
_entity_poly.entity_id
_entity_poly.type
_entity_poly.pdbx_seq_one_letter_code
_entity_poly.pdbx_strand_id
1 'polypeptide(L)'
;MIKTKLLISLAILFIASCSAQEKEIEKDLQSCIKQELKDLRPESTDFYKIMVDMEESMLEKGVLKDNKRKDYQNLFGNISPESEKIEEFYKENIEYLDNNFPFHLFLANDIIFNQCPYKVSSSNKEQQIYKQGELQNKIMGSGFENSKLNKKLITNIRESDFQKIVYRAPVILLTLINIDRKFNPDREKIEEYKKDRHFLNKN
;
A
#
# COMPACT_ATOMS: atom_id res chain seq x y z
N MET A 1 0.56 36.55 -33.33
CA MET A 1 1.43 36.41 -32.14
C MET A 1 0.70 36.43 -30.79
N ILE A 2 -0.40 37.16 -30.61
CA ILE A 2 -1.10 37.26 -29.31
C ILE A 2 -1.84 35.96 -28.92
N LYS A 3 -2.45 35.26 -29.88
CA LYS A 3 -3.17 33.99 -29.64
C LYS A 3 -2.26 32.87 -29.08
N THR A 4 -1.01 32.80 -29.53
CA THR A 4 -0.04 31.78 -29.07
C THR A 4 0.42 32.04 -27.63
N LYS A 5 0.62 33.30 -27.23
CA LYS A 5 0.97 33.64 -25.85
C LYS A 5 -0.18 33.38 -24.88
N LEU A 6 -1.43 33.64 -25.30
CA LEU A 6 -2.62 33.35 -24.48
C LEU A 6 -2.80 31.84 -24.22
N LEU A 7 -2.58 31.01 -25.24
CA LEU A 7 -2.65 29.54 -25.13
C LEU A 7 -1.57 28.97 -24.21
N ILE A 8 -0.35 29.51 -24.26
CA ILE A 8 0.75 29.09 -23.37
C ILE A 8 0.44 29.48 -21.92
N SER A 9 -0.05 30.70 -21.66
CA SER A 9 -0.44 31.13 -20.31
C SER A 9 -1.61 30.31 -19.74
N LEU A 10 -2.59 29.94 -20.57
CA LEU A 10 -3.70 29.07 -20.15
C LEU A 10 -3.19 27.68 -19.77
N ALA A 11 -2.31 27.08 -20.59
CA ALA A 11 -1.74 25.77 -20.32
C ALA A 11 -0.94 25.72 -19.00
N ILE A 12 -0.18 26.77 -18.70
CA ILE A 12 0.59 26.87 -17.44
C ILE A 12 -0.34 26.92 -16.23
N LEU A 13 -1.47 27.65 -16.30
CA LEU A 13 -2.46 27.71 -15.21
C LEU A 13 -3.13 26.36 -14.96
N PHE A 14 -3.45 25.60 -16.00
CA PHE A 14 -4.02 24.26 -15.86
C PHE A 14 -3.02 23.27 -15.22
N ILE A 15 -1.75 23.31 -15.60
CA ILE A 15 -0.71 22.43 -15.03
C ILE A 15 -0.48 22.77 -13.54
N ALA A 16 -0.43 24.06 -13.19
CA ALA A 16 -0.25 24.49 -11.81
C ALA A 16 -1.41 24.02 -10.90
N SER A 17 -2.65 24.13 -11.37
CA SER A 17 -3.85 23.72 -10.63
C SER A 17 -3.87 22.21 -10.32
N CYS A 18 -3.57 21.36 -11.32
CA CYS A 18 -3.52 19.91 -11.11
C CYS A 18 -2.45 19.51 -10.08
N SER A 19 -1.30 20.17 -10.07
CA SER A 19 -0.22 19.87 -9.11
C SER A 19 -0.57 20.22 -7.66
N ALA A 20 -1.38 21.26 -7.44
CA ALA A 20 -1.82 21.67 -6.12
C ALA A 20 -2.84 20.68 -5.55
N GLN A 21 -3.79 20.25 -6.38
CA GLN A 21 -4.80 19.26 -5.99
C GLN A 21 -4.18 17.89 -5.64
N GLU A 22 -3.15 17.45 -6.39
CA GLU A 22 -2.44 16.21 -6.05
C GLU A 22 -1.74 16.28 -4.68
N LYS A 23 -1.09 17.41 -4.37
CA LYS A 23 -0.42 17.61 -3.07
C LYS A 23 -1.41 17.62 -1.89
N GLU A 24 -2.61 18.16 -2.10
CA GLU A 24 -3.67 18.15 -1.10
C GLU A 24 -4.15 16.72 -0.80
N ILE A 25 -4.41 15.92 -1.83
CA ILE A 25 -4.80 14.51 -1.69
C ILE A 25 -3.73 13.70 -0.93
N GLU A 26 -2.46 13.91 -1.27
CA GLU A 26 -1.35 13.23 -0.60
C GLU A 26 -1.32 13.54 0.90
N LYS A 27 -1.48 14.81 1.26
CA LYS A 27 -1.51 15.27 2.65
C LYS A 27 -2.73 14.73 3.40
N ASP A 28 -3.89 14.75 2.76
CA ASP A 28 -5.14 14.28 3.36
C ASP A 28 -5.11 12.76 3.61
N LEU A 29 -4.53 12.01 2.68
CA LEU A 29 -4.35 10.56 2.83
C LEU A 29 -3.36 10.23 3.94
N GLN A 30 -2.26 10.99 4.04
CA GLN A 30 -1.33 10.85 5.16
C GLN A 30 -1.98 11.16 6.49
N SER A 31 -2.74 12.26 6.57
CA SER A 31 -3.43 12.68 7.78
C SER A 31 -4.49 11.65 8.20
N CYS A 32 -5.28 11.14 7.26
CA CYS A 32 -6.27 10.11 7.52
C CYS A 32 -5.63 8.86 8.11
N ILE A 33 -4.62 8.29 7.45
CA ILE A 33 -3.97 7.06 7.94
C ILE A 33 -3.34 7.31 9.31
N LYS A 34 -2.71 8.47 9.52
CA LYS A 34 -2.12 8.81 10.83
C LYS A 34 -3.16 8.85 11.93
N GLN A 35 -4.32 9.45 11.67
CA GLN A 35 -5.40 9.60 12.63
C GLN A 35 -6.06 8.25 12.95
N GLU A 36 -6.43 7.48 11.93
CA GLU A 36 -7.12 6.20 12.09
C GLU A 36 -6.24 5.13 12.73
N LEU A 37 -4.91 5.22 12.55
CA LEU A 37 -3.98 4.29 13.20
C LEU A 37 -3.54 4.72 14.59
N LYS A 38 -3.91 5.92 15.08
CA LYS A 38 -3.35 6.51 16.31
C LYS A 38 -3.45 5.58 17.53
N ASP A 39 -4.59 4.91 17.69
CA ASP A 39 -4.85 4.06 18.86
C ASP A 39 -4.36 2.61 18.68
N LEU A 40 -3.89 2.27 17.47
CA LEU A 40 -3.48 0.91 17.09
C LEU A 40 -1.97 0.72 17.03
N ARG A 41 -1.19 1.79 17.23
CA ARG A 41 0.28 1.76 17.13
C ARG A 41 0.91 2.70 18.16
N PRO A 42 2.20 2.52 18.48
CA PRO A 42 2.94 3.51 19.25
C PRO A 42 2.85 4.90 18.62
N GLU A 43 2.69 5.96 19.42
CA GLU A 43 2.55 7.33 18.91
C GLU A 43 3.73 7.78 18.02
N SER A 44 4.90 7.17 18.20
CA SER A 44 6.12 7.42 17.43
C SER A 44 6.12 6.78 16.03
N THR A 45 5.18 5.89 15.74
CA THR A 45 5.18 5.09 14.51
C THR A 45 4.55 5.87 13.35
N ASP A 46 5.29 6.03 12.26
CA ASP A 46 4.78 6.57 10.98
C ASP A 46 4.67 5.43 9.95
N PHE A 47 3.47 5.29 9.38
CA PHE A 47 3.16 4.22 8.42
C PHE A 47 4.01 4.37 7.16
N TYR A 48 4.11 5.57 6.61
CA TYR A 48 4.86 5.78 5.37
C TYR A 48 6.35 5.63 5.61
N LYS A 49 6.84 5.99 6.81
CA LYS A 49 8.23 5.71 7.20
C LYS A 49 8.50 4.21 7.24
N ILE A 50 7.66 3.42 7.89
CA ILE A 50 7.82 1.95 7.89
C ILE A 50 7.82 1.41 6.46
N MET A 51 6.92 1.89 5.58
CA MET A 51 6.90 1.43 4.19
C MET A 51 8.19 1.78 3.44
N VAL A 52 8.79 2.94 3.71
CA VAL A 52 10.11 3.31 3.17
C VAL A 52 11.20 2.39 3.73
N ASP A 53 11.30 2.25 5.06
CA ASP A 53 12.30 1.40 5.71
C ASP A 53 12.25 -0.05 5.18
N MET A 54 11.03 -0.58 4.97
CA MET A 54 10.82 -1.92 4.42
C MET A 54 11.13 -2.02 2.93
N GLU A 55 10.84 -0.99 2.13
CA GLU A 55 11.24 -0.94 0.72
C GLU A 55 12.76 -0.89 0.58
N GLU A 56 13.44 -0.08 1.39
CA GLU A 56 14.90 0.01 1.45
C GLU A 56 15.52 -1.35 1.84
N SER A 57 15.01 -2.01 2.89
CA SER A 57 15.43 -3.35 3.28
C SER A 57 15.25 -4.38 2.15
N MET A 58 14.12 -4.34 1.43
CA MET A 58 13.92 -5.20 0.24
C MET A 58 14.93 -4.91 -0.87
N LEU A 59 15.34 -3.66 -1.08
CA LEU A 59 16.33 -3.26 -2.08
C LEU A 59 17.75 -3.69 -1.68
N GLU A 60 18.13 -3.50 -0.42
CA GLU A 60 19.45 -3.84 0.11
C GLU A 60 19.69 -5.36 0.08
N LYS A 61 18.69 -6.14 0.50
CA LYS A 61 18.71 -7.59 0.36
C LYS A 61 18.50 -8.02 -1.10
N GLY A 62 18.05 -7.10 -1.94
CA GLY A 62 17.76 -7.23 -3.37
C GLY A 62 16.54 -8.09 -3.70
N VAL A 63 15.67 -8.33 -2.72
CA VAL A 63 14.34 -8.94 -2.91
C VAL A 63 13.58 -8.13 -3.97
N LEU A 64 13.70 -6.81 -3.85
CA LEU A 64 13.29 -5.86 -4.87
C LEU A 64 14.55 -5.37 -5.62
N LYS A 65 14.46 -5.28 -6.95
CA LYS A 65 15.59 -4.81 -7.77
C LYS A 65 15.71 -3.27 -7.80
N ASP A 66 14.58 -2.60 -7.87
CA ASP A 66 14.47 -1.14 -7.96
C ASP A 66 13.07 -0.72 -7.48
N ASN A 67 12.87 0.53 -7.08
CA ASN A 67 11.57 1.05 -6.63
C ASN A 67 10.61 1.37 -7.80
N LYS A 68 10.81 0.70 -8.94
CA LYS A 68 10.04 0.89 -10.17
C LYS A 68 8.85 -0.05 -10.22
N ARG A 69 7.78 0.42 -10.85
CA ARG A 69 6.53 -0.35 -11.01
C ARG A 69 6.73 -1.75 -11.58
N LYS A 70 7.62 -1.88 -12.57
CA LYS A 70 7.95 -3.17 -13.21
C LYS A 70 8.60 -4.16 -12.25
N ASP A 71 9.48 -3.69 -11.37
CA ASP A 71 10.20 -4.55 -10.44
C ASP A 71 9.27 -5.08 -9.35
N TYR A 72 8.29 -4.30 -8.91
CA TYR A 72 7.17 -4.79 -8.09
C TYR A 72 6.32 -5.85 -8.82
N GLN A 73 5.97 -5.62 -10.09
CA GLN A 73 5.21 -6.62 -10.87
C GLN A 73 5.95 -7.95 -10.96
N ASN A 74 7.27 -7.91 -11.17
CA ASN A 74 8.12 -9.10 -11.21
C ASN A 74 8.17 -9.78 -9.84
N LEU A 75 8.37 -9.00 -8.77
CA LEU A 75 8.44 -9.52 -7.40
C LEU A 75 7.17 -10.29 -7.04
N PHE A 76 5.98 -9.73 -7.26
CA PHE A 76 4.71 -10.43 -6.95
C PHE A 76 4.55 -11.77 -7.68
N GLY A 77 5.11 -11.92 -8.87
CA GLY A 77 5.10 -13.20 -9.59
C GLY A 77 6.09 -14.23 -9.05
N ASN A 78 7.09 -13.78 -8.28
CA ASN A 78 8.24 -14.57 -7.86
C ASN A 78 8.30 -14.84 -6.34
N ILE A 79 7.31 -14.38 -5.55
CA ILE A 79 7.20 -14.73 -4.13
C ILE A 79 6.87 -16.23 -4.03
N SER A 80 7.91 -17.04 -3.77
CA SER A 80 7.85 -18.50 -3.67
C SER A 80 8.54 -18.95 -2.38
N PRO A 81 8.04 -19.99 -1.68
CA PRO A 81 8.73 -20.61 -0.54
C PRO A 81 10.14 -21.11 -0.85
N GLU A 82 10.45 -21.35 -2.12
CA GLU A 82 11.79 -21.81 -2.58
C GLU A 82 12.81 -20.67 -2.68
N SER A 83 12.39 -19.42 -2.48
CA SER A 83 13.27 -18.26 -2.57
C SER A 83 13.99 -17.99 -1.26
N GLU A 84 15.21 -18.52 -1.12
CA GLU A 84 16.09 -18.33 0.05
C GLU A 84 16.22 -16.85 0.46
N LYS A 85 16.36 -15.97 -0.52
CA LYS A 85 16.51 -14.54 -0.30
C LYS A 85 15.25 -13.84 0.25
N ILE A 86 14.06 -14.30 -0.12
CA ILE A 86 12.81 -13.77 0.44
C ILE A 86 12.60 -14.33 1.85
N GLU A 87 12.97 -15.59 2.08
CA GLU A 87 12.93 -16.21 3.41
C GLU A 87 13.87 -15.50 4.39
N GLU A 88 15.11 -15.21 3.98
CA GLU A 88 16.09 -14.46 4.77
C GLU A 88 15.56 -13.06 5.11
N PHE A 89 15.07 -12.33 4.10
CA PHE A 89 14.42 -11.02 4.32
C PHE A 89 13.27 -11.12 5.33
N TYR A 90 12.40 -12.12 5.20
CA TYR A 90 11.28 -12.31 6.13
C TYR A 90 11.77 -12.51 7.57
N LYS A 91 12.71 -13.45 7.78
CA LYS A 91 13.24 -13.77 9.12
C LYS A 91 13.91 -12.58 9.80
N GLU A 92 14.65 -11.77 9.04
CA GLU A 92 15.33 -10.61 9.61
C GLU A 92 14.40 -9.44 9.94
N ASN A 93 13.31 -9.28 9.18
CA ASN A 93 12.46 -8.11 9.31
C ASN A 93 11.17 -8.36 10.09
N ILE A 94 10.80 -9.62 10.37
CA ILE A 94 9.55 -9.94 11.08
C ILE A 94 9.52 -9.33 12.48
N GLU A 95 10.63 -9.33 13.22
CA GLU A 95 10.69 -8.71 14.55
C GLU A 95 10.55 -7.18 14.47
N TYR A 96 11.16 -6.54 13.48
CA TYR A 96 11.02 -5.09 13.27
C TYR A 96 9.56 -4.75 12.94
N LEU A 97 8.95 -5.52 12.04
CA LEU A 97 7.54 -5.37 11.68
C LEU A 97 6.63 -5.62 12.88
N ASP A 98 6.89 -6.64 13.69
CA ASP A 98 6.05 -6.95 14.86
C ASP A 98 6.15 -5.91 15.97
N ASN A 99 7.32 -5.28 16.15
CA ASN A 99 7.51 -4.26 17.18
C ASN A 99 7.00 -2.88 16.75
N ASN A 100 7.14 -2.53 15.47
CA ASN A 100 6.78 -1.19 14.98
C ASN A 100 5.39 -1.15 14.34
N PHE A 101 4.92 -2.28 13.82
CA PHE A 101 3.66 -2.43 13.12
C PHE A 101 3.04 -3.83 13.37
N PRO A 102 2.78 -4.21 14.64
CA PRO A 102 2.47 -5.59 15.04
C PRO A 102 1.54 -6.35 14.08
N PHE A 103 2.13 -7.28 13.33
CA PHE A 103 1.53 -7.87 12.12
C PHE A 103 0.41 -8.87 12.43
N HIS A 104 0.29 -9.32 13.67
CA HIS A 104 -0.85 -10.12 14.14
C HIS A 104 -2.21 -9.41 14.01
N LEU A 105 -2.21 -8.09 13.73
CA LEU A 105 -3.36 -7.22 13.53
C LEU A 105 -3.52 -6.75 12.07
N PHE A 106 -3.75 -7.69 11.15
CA PHE A 106 -4.35 -7.45 9.81
C PHE A 106 -5.70 -6.70 9.83
N LEU A 107 -6.15 -6.19 10.98
CA LEU A 107 -7.35 -5.37 11.19
C LEU A 107 -7.22 -3.96 10.58
N ALA A 108 -6.00 -3.45 10.39
CA ALA A 108 -5.76 -2.11 9.84
C ALA A 108 -5.70 -2.05 8.30
N ASN A 109 -5.71 -3.19 7.60
CA ASN A 109 -5.82 -3.19 6.13
C ASN A 109 -7.09 -2.47 5.69
N ASP A 110 -8.19 -2.60 6.42
CA ASP A 110 -9.41 -1.86 6.10
C ASP A 110 -9.20 -0.34 6.13
N ILE A 111 -8.41 0.19 7.06
CA ILE A 111 -8.10 1.63 7.11
C ILE A 111 -7.33 2.05 5.84
N ILE A 112 -6.28 1.30 5.49
CA ILE A 112 -5.33 1.65 4.43
C ILE A 112 -5.90 1.36 3.03
N PHE A 113 -6.60 0.25 2.87
CA PHE A 113 -7.10 -0.28 1.59
C PHE A 113 -8.55 0.09 1.28
N ASN A 114 -9.31 0.54 2.27
CA ASN A 114 -10.73 0.84 2.11
C ASN A 114 -11.02 2.25 2.66
N GLN A 115 -11.00 2.46 3.98
CA GLN A 115 -11.53 3.67 4.59
C GLN A 115 -10.85 4.97 4.12
N CYS A 116 -9.54 5.09 4.26
CA CYS A 116 -8.84 6.34 3.96
C CYS A 116 -8.85 6.72 2.47
N PRO A 117 -8.59 5.81 1.52
CA PRO A 117 -8.75 6.09 0.11
C PRO A 117 -10.14 6.65 -0.22
N TYR A 118 -11.22 6.05 0.31
CA TYR A 118 -12.58 6.52 0.05
C TYR A 118 -12.92 7.83 0.76
N LYS A 119 -12.46 8.05 2.01
CA LYS A 119 -12.68 9.31 2.73
C LYS A 119 -12.09 10.50 1.96
N VAL A 120 -10.83 10.37 1.51
CA VAL A 120 -10.09 11.44 0.83
C VAL A 120 -10.59 11.69 -0.60
N SER A 121 -11.07 10.66 -1.29
CA SER A 121 -11.53 10.76 -2.69
C SER A 121 -13.05 10.76 -2.86
N SER A 122 -13.81 10.90 -1.77
CA SER A 122 -15.28 10.86 -1.76
C SER A 122 -15.93 11.90 -2.69
N SER A 123 -15.28 13.05 -2.83
CA SER A 123 -15.72 14.16 -3.70
C SER A 123 -15.37 13.97 -5.18
N ASN A 124 -14.46 13.04 -5.52
CA ASN A 124 -14.07 12.77 -6.91
C ASN A 124 -13.61 11.32 -7.10
N LYS A 125 -14.54 10.49 -7.58
CA LYS A 125 -14.32 9.06 -7.84
C LYS A 125 -13.40 8.76 -9.04
N GLU A 126 -13.10 9.76 -9.87
CA GLU A 126 -12.20 9.57 -11.00
C GLU A 126 -10.72 9.60 -10.59
N GLN A 127 -10.44 10.08 -9.37
CA GLN A 127 -9.09 10.16 -8.82
C GLN A 127 -8.42 8.80 -8.74
N GLN A 128 -7.10 8.82 -8.92
CA GLN A 128 -6.25 7.63 -8.85
C GLN A 128 -6.39 6.89 -7.51
N ILE A 129 -6.47 7.64 -6.40
CA ILE A 129 -6.63 7.06 -5.05
C ILE A 129 -7.96 6.30 -4.92
N TYR A 130 -9.06 6.83 -5.46
CA TYR A 130 -10.34 6.13 -5.45
C TYR A 130 -10.25 4.77 -6.16
N LYS A 131 -9.68 4.77 -7.38
CA LYS A 131 -9.50 3.55 -8.18
C LYS A 131 -8.56 2.54 -7.52
N GLN A 132 -7.53 3.02 -6.82
CA GLN A 132 -6.66 2.16 -6.02
C GLN A 132 -7.44 1.55 -4.85
N GLY A 133 -8.22 2.34 -4.11
CA GLY A 133 -9.09 1.85 -3.03
C GLY A 133 -10.08 0.78 -3.50
N GLU A 134 -10.70 0.96 -4.67
CA GLU A 134 -11.58 -0.08 -5.26
C GLU A 134 -10.87 -1.39 -5.55
N LEU A 135 -9.62 -1.34 -6.03
CA LEU A 135 -8.84 -2.54 -6.31
C LEU A 135 -8.36 -3.20 -5.00
N GLN A 136 -7.93 -2.40 -4.03
CA GLN A 136 -7.48 -2.88 -2.74
C GLN A 136 -8.62 -3.53 -1.94
N ASN A 137 -9.82 -2.93 -1.92
CA ASN A 137 -11.01 -3.53 -1.33
C ASN A 137 -11.36 -4.87 -2.03
N LYS A 138 -11.30 -4.93 -3.37
CA LYS A 138 -11.48 -6.21 -4.10
C LYS A 138 -10.43 -7.27 -3.73
N ILE A 139 -9.17 -6.86 -3.51
CA ILE A 139 -8.11 -7.76 -3.05
C ILE A 139 -8.43 -8.28 -1.64
N MET A 140 -8.86 -7.41 -0.72
CA MET A 140 -9.27 -7.82 0.61
C MET A 140 -10.40 -8.84 0.58
N GLY A 141 -11.42 -8.62 -0.26
CA GLY A 141 -12.56 -9.53 -0.39
C GLY A 141 -12.26 -10.83 -1.14
N SER A 142 -11.27 -10.85 -2.04
CA SER A 142 -10.95 -12.01 -2.90
C SER A 142 -9.72 -12.80 -2.45
N GLY A 143 -9.00 -12.34 -1.43
CA GLY A 143 -7.72 -12.88 -0.99
C GLY A 143 -6.50 -12.11 -1.53
N PHE A 144 -5.50 -11.91 -0.66
CA PHE A 144 -4.29 -11.15 -0.96
C PHE A 144 -3.37 -11.82 -1.98
N GLU A 145 -3.51 -13.12 -2.20
CA GLU A 145 -2.77 -13.93 -3.17
C GLU A 145 -3.34 -13.84 -4.60
N ASN A 146 -4.41 -13.08 -4.82
CA ASN A 146 -5.03 -12.97 -6.14
C ASN A 146 -4.11 -12.23 -7.13
N SER A 147 -3.27 -12.97 -7.84
CA SER A 147 -2.24 -12.46 -8.75
C SER A 147 -2.80 -11.52 -9.83
N LYS A 148 -4.00 -11.80 -10.34
CA LYS A 148 -4.68 -10.95 -11.34
C LYS A 148 -5.03 -9.59 -10.76
N LEU A 149 -5.59 -9.54 -9.55
CA LEU A 149 -5.93 -8.29 -8.89
C LEU A 149 -4.68 -7.52 -8.44
N ASN A 150 -3.66 -8.21 -7.92
CA ASN A 150 -2.39 -7.60 -7.52
C ASN A 150 -1.70 -6.93 -8.72
N LYS A 151 -1.60 -7.65 -9.85
CA LYS A 151 -1.07 -7.09 -11.10
C LYS A 151 -1.90 -5.91 -11.58
N LYS A 152 -3.22 -5.98 -11.46
CA LYS A 152 -4.13 -4.90 -11.83
C LYS A 152 -3.94 -3.66 -10.95
N LEU A 153 -3.77 -3.82 -9.63
CA LEU A 153 -3.47 -2.72 -8.70
C LEU A 153 -2.24 -1.95 -9.16
N ILE A 154 -1.11 -2.66 -9.34
CA ILE A 154 0.17 -2.05 -9.69
C ILE A 154 0.10 -1.37 -11.07
N THR A 155 -0.53 -2.03 -12.05
CA THR A 155 -0.62 -1.51 -13.43
C THR A 155 -1.50 -0.26 -13.53
N ASN A 156 -2.51 -0.13 -12.67
CA ASN A 156 -3.40 1.04 -12.70
C ASN A 156 -2.74 2.31 -12.17
N ILE A 157 -1.61 2.22 -11.44
CA ILE A 157 -0.89 3.39 -10.94
C ILE A 157 -0.08 4.01 -12.08
N ARG A 158 -0.26 5.32 -12.33
CA ARG A 158 0.55 6.07 -13.29
C ARG A 158 2.01 6.04 -12.83
N GLU A 159 2.96 5.99 -13.76
CA GLU A 159 4.39 5.92 -13.40
C GLU A 159 4.82 7.14 -12.56
N SER A 160 4.29 8.33 -12.87
CA SER A 160 4.54 9.56 -12.11
C SER A 160 4.04 9.49 -10.66
N ASP A 161 2.90 8.84 -10.44
CA ASP A 161 2.32 8.68 -9.11
C ASP A 161 3.05 7.60 -8.33
N PHE A 162 3.46 6.52 -9.01
CA PHE A 162 4.20 5.42 -8.41
C PHE A 162 5.53 5.85 -7.79
N GLN A 163 6.12 6.96 -8.25
CA GLN A 163 7.31 7.55 -7.64
C GLN A 163 7.05 8.10 -6.23
N LYS A 164 5.81 8.49 -5.92
CA LYS A 164 5.46 9.07 -4.61
C LYS A 164 5.04 7.96 -3.65
N ILE A 165 5.61 7.98 -2.44
CA ILE A 165 5.37 6.95 -1.43
C ILE A 165 3.88 6.76 -1.10
N VAL A 166 3.07 7.81 -1.21
CA VAL A 166 1.64 7.77 -0.89
C VAL A 166 0.85 6.80 -1.77
N TYR A 167 1.25 6.65 -3.03
CA TYR A 167 0.64 5.70 -3.97
C TYR A 167 1.33 4.33 -3.96
N ARG A 168 2.61 4.27 -3.59
CA ARG A 168 3.40 3.03 -3.58
C ARG A 168 3.30 2.25 -2.26
N ALA A 169 3.09 2.92 -1.14
CA ALA A 169 2.96 2.32 0.19
C ALA A 169 1.93 1.18 0.26
N PRO A 170 0.73 1.27 -0.35
CA PRO A 170 -0.19 0.15 -0.36
C PRO A 170 0.31 -1.07 -1.17
N VAL A 171 1.14 -0.84 -2.20
CA VAL A 171 1.78 -1.91 -2.97
C VAL A 171 2.86 -2.59 -2.12
N ILE A 172 3.69 -1.80 -1.43
CA ILE A 172 4.69 -2.31 -0.47
C ILE A 172 4.01 -3.15 0.60
N LEU A 173 2.97 -2.63 1.24
CA LEU A 173 2.20 -3.35 2.25
C LEU A 173 1.67 -4.67 1.69
N LEU A 174 1.07 -4.66 0.50
CA LEU A 174 0.56 -5.87 -0.14
C LEU A 174 1.68 -6.88 -0.43
N THR A 175 2.88 -6.43 -0.79
CA THR A 175 4.06 -7.29 -0.96
C THR A 175 4.43 -7.95 0.35
N LEU A 176 4.54 -7.18 1.44
CA LEU A 176 4.87 -7.69 2.77
C LEU A 176 3.83 -8.72 3.25
N ILE A 177 2.53 -8.44 3.01
CA ILE A 177 1.45 -9.37 3.30
C ILE A 177 1.62 -10.69 2.54
N ASN A 178 2.01 -10.63 1.26
CA ASN A 178 2.21 -11.84 0.45
C ASN A 178 3.46 -12.62 0.88
N ILE A 179 4.52 -11.94 1.32
CA ILE A 179 5.71 -12.58 1.90
C ILE A 179 5.34 -13.28 3.20
N ASP A 180 4.69 -12.57 4.14
CA ASP A 180 4.20 -13.14 5.40
C ASP A 180 3.26 -14.34 5.17
N ARG A 181 2.42 -14.30 4.12
CA ARG A 181 1.57 -15.45 3.70
C ARG A 181 2.35 -16.72 3.38
N LYS A 182 3.57 -16.58 2.85
CA LYS A 182 4.37 -17.72 2.41
C LYS A 182 5.28 -18.25 3.50
N PHE A 183 5.75 -17.38 4.40
CA PHE A 183 6.85 -17.72 5.32
C PHE A 183 6.46 -17.69 6.80
N ASN A 184 5.27 -17.21 7.17
CA ASN A 184 4.83 -17.21 8.57
C ASN A 184 4.27 -18.58 9.00
N PRO A 185 4.96 -19.33 9.88
CA PRO A 185 4.54 -20.66 10.30
C PRO A 185 3.31 -20.64 11.22
N ASP A 186 3.02 -19.50 11.88
CA ASP A 186 1.89 -19.36 12.80
C ASP A 186 0.62 -18.87 12.12
N ARG A 187 0.65 -18.71 10.79
CA ARG A 187 -0.47 -18.15 10.04
C ARG A 187 -1.75 -18.96 10.17
N GLU A 188 -1.66 -20.28 10.07
CA GLU A 188 -2.83 -21.16 10.18
C GLU A 188 -3.53 -20.97 11.52
N LYS A 189 -2.76 -20.85 12.61
CA LYS A 189 -3.28 -20.58 13.97
C LYS A 189 -3.95 -19.22 14.06
N ILE A 190 -3.39 -18.19 13.41
CA ILE A 190 -3.97 -16.84 13.39
C ILE A 190 -5.28 -16.80 12.58
N GLU A 191 -5.35 -17.50 11.44
CA GLU A 191 -6.57 -17.57 10.62
C GLU A 191 -7.69 -18.38 11.31
N GLU A 192 -7.33 -19.43 12.04
CA GLU A 192 -8.26 -20.21 12.88
C GLU A 192 -8.84 -19.35 14.02
N TYR A 193 -7.99 -18.66 14.79
CA TYR A 193 -8.42 -17.77 15.86
C TYR A 193 -9.37 -16.64 15.39
N LYS A 194 -9.20 -16.15 14.15
CA LYS A 194 -10.10 -15.13 13.57
C LYS A 194 -11.49 -15.67 13.25
N LYS A 195 -11.60 -16.92 12.82
CA LYS A 195 -12.91 -17.56 12.58
C LYS A 195 -13.69 -17.64 13.88
N ASP A 196 -13.03 -18.02 14.97
CA ASP A 196 -13.66 -18.17 16.30
C ASP A 196 -14.14 -16.83 16.88
N ARG A 197 -13.37 -15.74 16.74
CA ARG A 197 -13.83 -14.41 17.19
C ARG A 197 -14.99 -13.84 16.37
N HIS A 198 -15.10 -14.20 15.08
CA HIS A 198 -16.26 -13.81 14.27
C HIS A 198 -17.56 -14.53 14.69
N PHE A 199 -17.48 -15.69 15.33
CA PHE A 199 -18.64 -16.37 15.93
C PHE A 199 -19.12 -15.71 17.22
N LEU A 200 -18.20 -15.18 18.04
CA LEU A 200 -18.53 -14.55 19.32
C LEU A 200 -19.16 -13.16 19.18
N ASN A 201 -18.88 -12.44 18.09
CA ASN A 201 -19.42 -11.09 17.82
C ASN A 201 -20.72 -11.10 16.98
N LYS A 202 -21.38 -12.25 16.82
CA LYS A 202 -22.66 -12.41 16.10
C LYS A 202 -23.86 -12.74 17.02
N ASN A 203 -23.66 -12.75 18.33
CA ASN A 203 -24.71 -12.85 19.35
C ASN A 203 -24.85 -11.53 20.11
#